data_AF-A0A256F8R0-F1
#
_entry.id   AF-A0A256F8R0-F1
#
_cell.length_a   1.000
_cell.length_b   1.000
_cell.length_c   1.000
_cell.angle_alpha   90.00
_cell.angle_beta   90.00
_cell.angle_gamma   90.00
#
_symmetry.space_group_name_H-M   'P 1'
#
loop_
_entity.id
_entity.type
_entity.pdbx_description
1 polymer ?
#
loop_
_entity_poly.entity_id
_entity_poly.type
_entity_poly.pdbx_seq_one_letter_code
_entity_poly.pdbx_strand_id
1 'polypeptide(L)' 'MCVAEKEFRITGVQDCFARGFQRNGFQEYDTGEQSSWMVQLTDETPLENSTVTGTNNQ' A
#
# COMPACT_ATOMS: atom_id res chain seq x y z
N MET A 1 -2.66 -1.75 3.82
CA MET A 1 -2.90 -2.13 5.23
C MET A 1 -4.15 -1.40 5.73
N CYS A 2 -4.97 -2.01 6.58
CA CYS A 2 -6.07 -1.29 7.24
C CYS A 2 -5.54 -0.63 8.52
N VAL A 3 -5.92 0.61 8.78
CA VAL A 3 -5.47 1.39 9.94
C VAL A 3 -6.66 2.04 10.65
N ALA A 4 -6.50 2.30 11.95
CA ALA A 4 -7.48 2.95 12.82
C ALA A 4 -6.75 3.81 13.87
N GLU A 5 -7.46 4.80 14.42
CA GLU A 5 -6.91 5.67 15.48
C GLU A 5 -6.76 4.98 16.83
N LYS A 6 -7.53 3.90 17.07
CA LYS A 6 -7.55 3.13 18.31
C LYS A 6 -7.17 1.68 18.05
N GLU A 7 -6.82 0.96 19.11
CA GLU A 7 -6.55 -0.47 19.04
C GLU A 7 -7.75 -1.23 18.46
N PHE A 8 -7.48 -2.14 17.53
CA PHE A 8 -8.50 -2.92 16.84
C PHE A 8 -7.96 -4.29 16.43
N ARG A 9 -8.88 -5.21 16.15
CA ARG A 9 -8.57 -6.51 15.58
C ARG A 9 -9.26 -6.63 14.23
N ILE A 10 -8.50 -7.01 13.21
CA ILE A 10 -9.02 -7.22 11.86
C ILE A 10 -8.54 -8.56 11.31
N THR A 11 -9.42 -9.24 10.57
CA THR A 11 -9.06 -10.44 9.80
C THR A 11 -8.99 -10.06 8.33
N GLY A 12 -7.84 -10.29 7.71
CA GLY A 12 -7.55 -9.92 6.32
C GLY A 12 -7.44 -8.40 6.07
N VAL A 13 -7.02 -8.04 4.85
CA VAL A 13 -6.80 -6.64 4.42
C VAL A 13 -7.82 -6.16 3.38
N GLN A 14 -8.88 -6.93 3.14
CA GLN A 14 -9.91 -6.60 2.17
C GLN A 14 -10.96 -5.65 2.78
N ASP A 15 -11.45 -4.73 1.95
CA ASP A 15 -12.56 -3.82 2.23
C ASP A 15 -12.41 -2.94 3.50
N CYS A 16 -11.21 -2.42 3.77
CA CYS A 16 -10.93 -1.59 4.95
C CYS A 16 -11.98 -0.46 5.13
N PHE A 17 -12.25 0.32 4.08
CA PHE A 17 -13.18 1.45 4.13
C PHE A 17 -14.62 1.05 4.43
N ALA A 18 -15.14 0.02 3.75
CA ALA A 18 -16.49 -0.49 4.00
C ALA A 18 -16.64 -1.04 5.43
N ARG A 19 -15.53 -1.46 6.04
CA ARG A 19 -15.45 -1.98 7.41
C ARG A 19 -15.17 -0.89 8.46
N GLY A 20 -15.12 0.39 8.06
CA GLY A 20 -14.91 1.52 8.97
C GLY A 20 -13.44 1.83 9.29
N PHE A 21 -12.50 1.29 8.51
CA PHE A 21 -11.07 1.53 8.65
C PHE A 21 -10.54 2.39 7.51
N GLN A 22 -9.42 3.08 7.73
CA GLN A 22 -8.71 3.76 6.66
C GLN A 22 -7.75 2.78 5.98
N ARG A 23 -7.40 3.03 4.72
CA ARG A 23 -6.35 2.29 4.02
C ARG A 23 -5.10 3.17 4.01
N ASN A 24 -4.01 2.66 4.57
CA ASN A 24 -2.71 3.30 4.46
C ASN A 24 -1.66 2.26 4.04
N GLY A 25 -0.56 2.74 3.48
CA GLY A 25 0.53 1.91 2.99
C GLY A 25 1.88 2.44 3.46
N PHE A 26 2.89 1.60 3.30
CA PHE A 26 4.28 1.99 3.40
C PHE A 26 4.90 1.78 2.02
N GLN A 27 5.81 2.67 1.64
CA GLN A 27 6.65 2.47 0.48
C GLN A 27 8.02 2.01 0.97
N GLU A 28 8.44 0.84 0.52
CA GLU A 28 9.78 0.34 0.78
C GLU A 28 10.71 0.89 -0.29
N TYR A 29 11.86 1.41 0.15
CA TYR A 29 12.94 1.87 -0.70
C TYR A 29 14.20 1.13 -0.30
N ASP A 30 14.78 0.38 -1.24
CA ASP A 30 16.07 -0.27 -1.04
C ASP A 30 17.19 0.76 -1.24
N THR A 31 17.94 1.01 -0.17
CA THR A 31 19.06 1.96 -0.16
C THR A 31 20.39 1.29 -0.52
N GLY A 32 20.41 -0.05 -0.61
CA GLY A 32 21.62 -0.84 -0.71
C GLY A 32 22.64 -0.46 0.38
N GLU A 33 23.90 -0.34 -0.01
CA GLU A 33 25.03 0.06 0.86
C GLU A 33 25.33 1.57 0.80
N GLN A 34 24.43 2.39 0.25
CA GLN A 34 24.69 3.83 0.12
C GLN A 34 24.62 4.54 1.47
N SER A 35 25.70 5.23 1.83
CA SER A 35 25.81 6.00 3.08
C SER A 35 25.04 7.32 3.09
N SER A 36 24.65 7.82 1.91
CA SER A 36 23.85 9.05 1.76
C SER A 36 22.90 8.92 0.57
N TRP A 37 21.60 9.05 0.84
CA TRP A 37 20.51 8.95 -0.14
C TRP A 37 19.38 9.90 0.25
N MET A 38 18.56 10.32 -0.72
CA MET A 38 17.37 11.15 -0.49
C MET A 38 16.23 10.67 -1.36
N VAL A 39 15.01 10.68 -0.81
CA VAL A 39 13.77 10.39 -1.53
C VAL A 39 12.91 11.65 -1.51
N GLN A 40 12.39 12.04 -2.68
CA GLN A 40 11.40 13.10 -2.78
C GLN A 40 10.01 12.49 -2.72
N LEU A 41 9.25 12.82 -1.68
CA LEU A 41 7.85 12.40 -1.56
C LEU A 41 6.99 13.43 -2.32
N THR A 42 6.59 13.09 -3.53
CA THR A 42 5.45 13.74 -4.19
C THR A 42 4.17 13.03 -3.76
N ASP A 43 3.08 13.79 -3.57
CA ASP A 43 1.74 13.22 -3.42
C ASP A 43 1.28 12.66 -4.78
N GLU A 44 1.92 11.59 -5.26
CA GLU A 44 1.36 10.78 -6.32
C GLU A 44 0.25 9.96 -5.69
N THR A 45 -1.00 10.31 -6.00
CA THR A 45 -2.14 9.44 -5.71
C THR A 45 -1.85 8.10 -6.37
N PRO A 46 -1.70 7.00 -5.60
CA PRO A 46 -1.46 5.71 -6.22
C PRO A 46 -2.69 5.39 -7.08
N LEU A 47 -2.51 5.47 -8.40
CA LEU A 47 -3.45 4.86 -9.34
C LEU A 47 -3.59 3.41 -8.89
N GLU A 48 -4.79 3.03 -8.43
CA GLU A 48 -5.15 1.63 -8.19
C GLU A 48 -5.06 0.87 -9.53
N ASN A 49 -3.84 0.50 -9.93
CA ASN A 49 -3.64 -0.54 -10.91
C ASN A 49 -3.88 -1.87 -10.20
N SER A 50 -5.17 -2.19 -10.06
CA SER A 50 -5.63 -3.56 -9.96
C SER A 50 -5.13 -4.31 -11.21
N THR A 51 -3.95 -4.90 -11.10
CA THR A 51 -3.44 -5.86 -12.08
C THR A 51 -4.27 -7.13 -11.96
N VAL A 52 -5.41 -7.16 -12.66
CA VAL A 52 -6.13 -8.40 -12.94
C VAL A 52 -5.21 -9.24 -13.82
N THR A 53 -4.68 -10.31 -13.24
CA THR A 53 -4.05 -11.40 -13.97
C THR A 53 -5.13 -12.17 -14.73
N GLY A 54 -5.02 -12.23 -16.05
CA GLY A 54 -5.87 -13.03 -16.94
C GLY A 54 -5.12 -13.39 -18.23
N THR A 55 -4.34 -14.47 -18.17
CA THR A 55 -4.01 -15.43 -19.26
C THR A 55 -3.97 -14.92 -20.71
N ASN A 56 -2.77 -14.75 -21.27
CA ASN A 56 -2.55 -14.82 -22.72
C ASN A 56 -2.31 -16.30 -23.10
N ASN A 57 -3.31 -16.90 -23.75
CA ASN A 57 -3.15 -18.06 -24.61
C ASN A 57 -4.30 -18.03 -25.64
N GLN A 58 -4.10 -17.25 -26.70
CA GLN A 58 -4.38 -17.62 -28.09
C GLN A 58 -3.82 -16.57 -29.06
#